data_AF-I4VLM2-F1
#
_entry.id   AF-I4VLM2-F1
#
_cell.length_a   1.000
_cell.length_b   1.000
_cell.length_c   1.000
_cell.angle_alpha   90.00
_cell.angle_beta   90.00
_cell.angle_gamma   90.00
#
_symmetry.space_group_name_H-M   'P 1'
#
loop_
_entity.id
_entity.type
_entity.pdbx_description
1 polymer ?
#
loop_
_entity_poly.entity_id
_entity_poly.type
_entity_poly.pdbx_seq_one_letter_code
_entity_poly.pdbx_strand_id
1 'polypeptide(L)'
;MEAADLIKKAAANQLLVAPYSSIHENETFQWRGFDGKTKEDLMKFIKATSRGHEFEPSYSVERDQVIQAFLAFTKGKADEFQVRRKTALSSDINQWESYFRIEVGSYRGDVELIRKLKAESIDQLVDDAFPSWRNGGSSFQDHVNLELTDAGKFYIKFYLDYVSRIVSGDYSANFDSPIMSMVVQHMLEVLPDEQDLASKISLVRGFFASKHFASIPHHWISARMFAVLREQVKNGAYTKPDEAKRRLSGLFQDVDHISFYGPYVDAIIVDQPMSSIVSDGRLDVSNRYGVRVFSLNNWEALLDWLRSLLEHMTVEHKAALALAYA
;
A
#
# COMPACT_ATOMS: atom_id res chain seq x y z
N MET A 1 23.65 1.82 -10.84
CA MET A 1 24.59 1.32 -9.82
C MET A 1 24.76 2.31 -8.67
N GLU A 2 25.00 3.60 -8.93
CA GLU A 2 25.20 4.62 -7.88
C GLU A 2 24.13 4.67 -6.79
N ALA A 3 22.83 4.73 -7.15
CA ALA A 3 21.76 4.80 -6.15
C ALA A 3 21.77 3.62 -5.17
N ALA A 4 22.02 2.40 -5.66
CA ALA A 4 22.08 1.22 -4.81
C ALA A 4 23.24 1.31 -3.80
N ASP A 5 24.37 1.89 -4.19
CA ASP A 5 25.51 2.09 -3.31
C ASP A 5 25.26 3.20 -2.30
N LEU A 6 24.60 4.29 -2.71
CA LEU A 6 24.18 5.36 -1.79
C LEU A 6 23.16 4.87 -0.77
N ILE A 7 22.15 4.10 -1.19
CA ILE A 7 21.15 3.49 -0.29
C ILE A 7 21.86 2.56 0.71
N LYS A 8 22.76 1.68 0.25
CA LYS A 8 23.53 0.81 1.14
C LYS A 8 24.37 1.61 2.14
N LYS A 9 25.03 2.68 1.69
CA LYS A 9 25.84 3.54 2.58
C LYS A 9 24.96 4.26 3.61
N ALA A 10 23.86 4.86 3.19
CA ALA A 10 22.93 5.55 4.09
C ALA A 10 22.32 4.58 5.09
N ALA A 11 21.91 3.39 4.63
CA ALA A 11 21.43 2.33 5.48
C ALA A 11 22.51 1.87 6.46
N ALA A 12 23.74 1.57 6.01
CA ALA A 12 24.84 1.15 6.87
C ALA A 12 25.13 2.16 8.00
N ASN A 13 25.01 3.46 7.71
CA ASN A 13 25.16 4.55 8.68
C ASN A 13 23.88 4.85 9.49
N GLN A 14 22.83 4.03 9.41
CA GLN A 14 21.54 4.25 10.11
C GLN A 14 20.94 5.63 9.86
N LEU A 15 21.11 6.16 8.64
CA LEU A 15 20.50 7.40 8.17
C LEU A 15 19.26 7.13 7.32
N LEU A 16 19.07 5.86 6.92
CA LEU A 16 17.99 5.40 6.09
C LEU A 16 17.58 4.00 6.53
N VAL A 17 16.29 3.80 6.67
CA VAL A 17 15.68 2.47 6.74
C VAL A 17 14.75 2.37 5.54
N ALA A 18 14.85 1.28 4.78
CA ALA A 18 13.94 0.99 3.67
C ALA A 18 13.13 -0.27 4.01
N PRO A 19 12.08 -0.16 4.84
CA PRO A 19 11.32 -1.34 5.28
C PRO A 19 10.80 -2.10 4.06
N TYR A 20 10.83 -3.43 4.14
CA TYR A 20 10.25 -4.27 3.10
C TYR A 20 8.84 -4.68 3.49
N SER A 21 8.12 -5.30 2.57
CA SER A 21 6.75 -5.78 2.79
C SER A 21 6.58 -7.12 2.11
N SER A 22 5.50 -7.83 2.43
CA SER A 22 5.13 -9.07 1.74
C SER A 22 4.96 -8.88 0.22
N ILE A 23 4.57 -7.68 -0.23
CA ILE A 23 4.50 -7.34 -1.66
C ILE A 23 5.90 -7.43 -2.30
N HIS A 24 6.92 -6.84 -1.66
CA HIS A 24 8.30 -6.92 -2.13
C HIS A 24 8.81 -8.36 -2.21
N GLU A 25 8.49 -9.19 -1.21
CA GLU A 25 8.85 -10.61 -1.22
C GLU A 25 8.21 -11.33 -2.40
N ASN A 26 6.89 -11.21 -2.54
CA ASN A 26 6.12 -11.87 -3.59
C ASN A 26 6.57 -11.44 -4.99
N GLU A 27 6.82 -10.16 -5.22
CA GLU A 27 7.33 -9.66 -6.50
C GLU A 27 8.76 -10.13 -6.78
N THR A 28 9.64 -10.12 -5.77
CA THR A 28 11.03 -10.58 -5.92
C THR A 28 11.09 -12.06 -6.28
N PHE A 29 10.25 -12.91 -5.69
CA PHE A 29 10.19 -14.33 -6.06
C PHE A 29 9.70 -14.56 -7.48
N GLN A 30 8.87 -13.65 -7.99
CA GLN A 30 8.40 -13.69 -9.37
C GLN A 30 9.43 -13.12 -10.37
N TRP A 31 10.44 -12.38 -9.89
CA TRP A 31 11.44 -11.73 -10.73
C TRP A 31 12.37 -12.73 -11.42
N ARG A 32 12.56 -12.56 -12.72
CA ARG A 32 13.40 -13.43 -13.56
C ARG A 32 14.88 -13.02 -13.60
N GLY A 33 15.24 -11.97 -12.86
CA GLY A 33 16.57 -11.38 -12.89
C GLY A 33 16.74 -10.34 -14.00
N PHE A 34 17.82 -9.57 -13.90
CA PHE A 34 18.21 -8.54 -14.86
C PHE A 34 19.72 -8.33 -14.78
N ASP A 35 20.39 -8.17 -15.92
CA ASP A 35 21.82 -7.81 -15.97
C ASP A 35 22.72 -8.70 -15.08
N GLY A 36 22.52 -10.01 -15.17
CA GLY A 36 23.25 -11.01 -14.38
C GLY A 36 22.89 -11.06 -12.89
N LYS A 37 21.94 -10.25 -12.42
CA LYS A 37 21.38 -10.31 -11.05
C LYS A 37 20.24 -11.30 -10.94
N THR A 38 20.19 -12.02 -9.83
CA THR A 38 19.13 -12.99 -9.53
C THR A 38 18.18 -12.46 -8.47
N LYS A 39 17.03 -13.12 -8.29
CA LYS A 39 16.08 -12.82 -7.19
C LYS A 39 16.73 -12.89 -5.81
N GLU A 40 17.74 -13.73 -5.62
CA GLU A 40 18.53 -13.81 -4.39
C GLU A 40 19.35 -12.53 -4.17
N ASP A 41 19.95 -11.96 -5.23
CA ASP A 41 20.65 -10.68 -5.14
C ASP A 41 19.72 -9.53 -4.76
N LEU A 42 18.53 -9.50 -5.36
CA LEU A 42 17.52 -8.48 -5.06
C LEU A 42 17.00 -8.63 -3.62
N MET A 43 16.71 -9.85 -3.18
CA MET A 43 16.27 -10.09 -1.81
C MET A 43 17.36 -9.72 -0.80
N LYS A 44 18.62 -10.07 -1.09
CA LYS A 44 19.75 -9.68 -0.26
C LYS A 44 19.90 -8.16 -0.17
N PHE A 45 19.68 -7.44 -1.28
CA PHE A 45 19.65 -5.99 -1.26
C PHE A 45 18.52 -5.45 -0.37
N ILE A 46 17.29 -5.89 -0.61
CA ILE A 46 16.09 -5.48 0.15
C ILE A 46 16.28 -5.70 1.65
N LYS A 47 16.70 -6.91 2.06
CA LYS A 47 16.90 -7.27 3.47
C LYS A 47 18.07 -6.51 4.11
N ALA A 48 19.14 -6.23 3.35
CA ALA A 48 20.26 -5.44 3.85
C ALA A 48 19.86 -3.98 4.13
N THR A 49 19.03 -3.39 3.26
CA THR A 49 18.61 -1.98 3.36
C THR A 49 17.40 -1.76 4.24
N SER A 50 16.56 -2.79 4.43
CA SER A 50 15.46 -2.77 5.40
C SER A 50 15.91 -2.85 6.84
N ARG A 51 17.12 -3.39 7.02
CA ARG A 51 17.77 -3.51 8.31
C ARG A 51 16.96 -4.27 9.38
N GLY A 52 16.08 -5.16 8.93
CA GLY A 52 15.21 -5.95 9.81
C GLY A 52 13.85 -5.32 10.07
N HIS A 53 13.60 -4.11 9.56
CA HIS A 53 12.28 -3.49 9.61
C HIS A 53 11.42 -3.99 8.45
N GLU A 54 10.21 -4.42 8.80
CA GLU A 54 9.18 -4.83 7.85
C GLU A 54 7.94 -3.97 8.10
N PHE A 55 7.25 -3.63 7.02
CA PHE A 55 5.92 -3.08 7.13
C PHE A 55 4.95 -4.12 7.70
N GLU A 56 3.98 -3.66 8.46
CA GLU A 56 2.80 -4.45 8.76
C GLU A 56 2.16 -4.94 7.46
N PRO A 57 1.64 -6.18 7.40
CA PRO A 57 0.95 -6.66 6.22
C PRO A 57 -0.18 -5.70 5.79
N SER A 58 -0.38 -5.54 4.48
CA SER A 58 -1.34 -4.56 3.92
C SER A 58 -2.73 -4.68 4.54
N TYR A 59 -3.20 -5.90 4.78
CA TYR A 59 -4.49 -6.16 5.42
C TYR A 59 -4.57 -5.65 6.87
N SER A 60 -3.47 -5.68 7.63
CA SER A 60 -3.40 -5.13 8.99
C SER A 60 -3.44 -3.62 8.93
N VAL A 61 -2.68 -3.01 8.01
CA VAL A 61 -2.68 -1.57 7.78
C VAL A 61 -4.07 -1.08 7.40
N GLU A 62 -4.74 -1.80 6.48
CA GLU A 62 -6.09 -1.48 6.04
C GLU A 62 -7.09 -1.53 7.21
N ARG A 63 -7.12 -2.65 7.94
CA ARG A 63 -7.99 -2.82 9.10
C ARG A 63 -7.77 -1.69 10.09
N ASP A 64 -6.52 -1.41 10.45
CA ASP A 64 -6.20 -0.40 11.47
C ASP A 64 -6.55 1.02 11.00
N GLN A 65 -6.38 1.32 9.71
CA GLN A 65 -6.86 2.57 9.12
C GLN A 65 -8.40 2.68 9.22
N VAL A 66 -9.13 1.65 8.81
CA VAL A 66 -10.60 1.64 8.83
C VAL A 66 -11.12 1.78 10.26
N ILE A 67 -10.59 1.01 11.20
CA ILE A 67 -11.00 1.06 12.62
C ILE A 67 -10.65 2.41 13.24
N GLN A 68 -9.48 2.97 12.95
CA GLN A 68 -9.11 4.30 13.43
C GLN A 68 -10.10 5.37 12.94
N ALA A 69 -10.45 5.36 11.65
CA ALA A 69 -11.40 6.30 11.07
C ALA A 69 -12.82 6.09 11.63
N PHE A 70 -13.24 4.84 11.81
CA PHE A 70 -14.53 4.50 12.40
C PHE A 70 -14.65 4.99 13.85
N LEU A 71 -13.61 4.80 14.67
CA LEU A 71 -13.57 5.33 16.03
C LEU A 71 -13.58 6.86 16.08
N ALA A 72 -13.04 7.54 15.08
CA ALA A 72 -13.15 9.00 14.96
C ALA A 72 -14.58 9.43 14.60
N PHE A 73 -15.21 8.74 13.65
CA PHE A 73 -16.59 8.96 13.22
C PHE A 73 -17.59 8.81 14.38
N THR A 74 -17.51 7.70 15.12
CA THR A 74 -18.40 7.42 16.26
C THR A 74 -18.25 8.42 17.41
N LYS A 75 -17.08 9.05 17.53
CA LYS A 75 -16.79 10.08 18.55
C LYS A 75 -17.04 11.50 18.06
N GLY A 76 -17.59 11.68 16.84
CA GLY A 76 -17.83 13.01 16.26
C GLY A 76 -16.57 13.85 16.05
N LYS A 77 -15.40 13.21 15.88
CA LYS A 77 -14.13 13.90 15.61
C LYS A 77 -14.06 14.36 14.15
N ALA A 78 -13.08 15.20 13.84
CA ALA A 78 -12.78 15.61 12.46
C ALA A 78 -12.59 14.40 11.52
N ASP A 79 -12.96 14.58 10.26
CA ASP A 79 -12.83 13.60 9.18
C ASP A 79 -11.40 13.51 8.61
N GLU A 80 -10.48 14.37 9.05
CA GLU A 80 -9.07 14.27 8.68
C GLU A 80 -8.41 13.04 9.31
N PHE A 81 -7.92 12.15 8.46
CA PHE A 81 -7.21 10.96 8.90
C PHE A 81 -5.83 11.30 9.49
N GLN A 82 -5.63 10.92 10.75
CA GLN A 82 -4.37 11.14 11.46
C GLN A 82 -3.37 10.03 11.13
N VAL A 83 -2.43 10.31 10.22
CA VAL A 83 -1.37 9.37 9.86
C VAL A 83 -0.43 9.14 11.04
N ARG A 84 -0.20 7.88 11.38
CA ARG A 84 0.73 7.46 12.44
C ARG A 84 1.60 6.34 11.92
N ARG A 85 2.92 6.51 11.95
CA ARG A 85 3.88 5.49 11.45
C ARG A 85 3.62 4.09 12.03
N LYS A 86 3.20 4.01 13.30
CA LYS A 86 2.84 2.76 13.98
C LYS A 86 1.69 1.95 13.35
N THR A 87 0.92 2.56 12.45
CA THR A 87 -0.15 1.87 11.71
C THR A 87 0.44 1.00 10.61
N ALA A 88 1.62 1.34 10.08
CA ALA A 88 2.30 0.57 9.03
C ALA A 88 3.62 -0.06 9.50
N LEU A 89 4.16 0.32 10.65
CA LEU A 89 5.44 -0.16 11.18
C LEU A 89 5.28 -0.60 12.64
N SER A 90 5.54 -1.87 12.92
CA SER A 90 5.42 -2.47 14.27
C SER A 90 6.49 -1.99 15.25
N SER A 91 7.67 -1.63 14.71
CA SER A 91 8.86 -1.22 15.46
C SER A 91 9.14 0.25 15.27
N ASP A 92 9.74 0.87 16.30
CA ASP A 92 10.25 2.23 16.19
C ASP A 92 11.53 2.22 15.35
N ILE A 93 11.41 2.66 14.10
CA ILE A 93 12.50 2.74 13.12
C ILE A 93 13.62 3.72 13.50
N ASN A 94 13.42 4.54 14.54
CA ASN A 94 14.43 5.52 14.98
C ASN A 94 15.32 4.98 16.12
N GLN A 95 15.16 3.71 16.51
CA GLN A 95 15.99 3.11 17.55
C GLN A 95 17.25 2.48 16.94
N TRP A 96 18.34 2.48 17.71
CA TRP A 96 19.54 1.74 17.36
C TRP A 96 19.23 0.25 17.25
N GLU A 97 19.72 -0.35 16.17
CA GLU A 97 19.46 -1.75 15.88
C GLU A 97 20.28 -2.72 16.71
N SER A 98 19.76 -3.95 16.83
CA SER A 98 20.49 -5.06 17.44
C SER A 98 21.58 -5.63 16.51
N TYR A 99 22.52 -6.36 17.10
CA TYR A 99 23.62 -7.03 16.41
C TYR A 99 23.20 -8.23 15.56
N PHE A 100 22.06 -8.85 15.88
CA PHE A 100 21.57 -10.04 15.21
C PHE A 100 20.23 -9.79 14.54
N ARG A 101 20.09 -10.33 13.32
CA ARG A 101 18.84 -10.35 12.56
C ARG A 101 18.50 -11.79 12.27
N ILE A 102 17.31 -12.21 12.69
CA ILE A 102 16.79 -13.55 12.43
C ILE A 102 15.77 -13.43 11.31
N GLU A 103 16.03 -14.12 10.21
CA GLU A 103 15.10 -14.24 9.10
C GLU A 103 14.41 -15.60 9.18
N VAL A 104 13.09 -15.59 9.20
CA VAL A 104 12.28 -16.81 9.11
C VAL A 104 11.62 -16.81 7.74
N GLY A 105 11.87 -17.85 6.94
CA GLY A 105 11.22 -17.99 5.64
C GLY A 105 9.71 -18.09 5.78
N SER A 106 8.97 -17.30 5.01
CA SER A 106 7.51 -17.33 4.92
C SER A 106 7.04 -18.46 3.99
N TYR A 107 5.80 -18.93 4.20
CA TYR A 107 5.12 -19.85 3.28
C TYR A 107 4.76 -19.10 1.99
N ARG A 108 5.11 -19.67 0.84
CA ARG A 108 5.20 -18.95 -0.44
C ARG A 108 4.04 -19.18 -1.41
N GLY A 109 3.02 -19.93 -0.98
CA GLY A 109 1.87 -20.28 -1.81
C GLY A 109 2.25 -20.94 -3.14
N ASP A 110 1.32 -20.93 -4.09
CA ASP A 110 1.55 -21.37 -5.47
C ASP A 110 1.92 -20.16 -6.33
N VAL A 111 3.21 -20.01 -6.63
CA VAL A 111 3.76 -18.88 -7.40
C VAL A 111 3.21 -18.81 -8.81
N GLU A 112 2.93 -19.96 -9.45
CA GLU A 112 2.37 -19.97 -10.81
C GLU A 112 0.90 -19.59 -10.80
N LEU A 113 0.14 -20.01 -9.78
CA LEU A 113 -1.22 -19.54 -9.58
C LEU A 113 -1.25 -18.01 -9.35
N ILE A 114 -0.38 -17.48 -8.50
CA ILE A 114 -0.29 -16.03 -8.25
C ILE A 114 0.01 -15.27 -9.55
N ARG A 115 0.99 -15.73 -10.34
CA ARG A 115 1.32 -15.13 -11.64
C ARG A 115 0.15 -15.16 -12.60
N LYS A 116 -0.56 -16.29 -12.67
CA LYS A 116 -1.74 -16.46 -13.51
C LYS A 116 -2.85 -15.47 -13.11
N LEU A 117 -3.19 -15.40 -11.82
CA LEU A 117 -4.24 -14.49 -11.32
C LEU A 117 -3.88 -13.02 -11.55
N LYS A 118 -2.60 -12.66 -11.42
CA LYS A 118 -2.09 -11.31 -11.74
C LYS A 118 -2.26 -11.00 -13.23
N ALA A 119 -1.90 -11.91 -14.12
CA ALA A 119 -2.09 -11.75 -15.56
C ALA A 119 -3.58 -11.63 -15.93
N GLU A 120 -4.43 -12.51 -15.38
CA GLU A 120 -5.89 -12.48 -15.60
C GLU A 120 -6.52 -11.15 -15.15
N SER A 121 -6.07 -10.60 -14.01
CA SER A 121 -6.57 -9.30 -13.51
C SER A 121 -6.22 -8.15 -14.46
N ILE A 122 -5.02 -8.19 -15.06
CA ILE A 122 -4.57 -7.20 -16.04
C ILE A 122 -5.26 -7.39 -17.39
N ASP A 123 -5.50 -8.63 -17.81
CA ASP A 123 -6.28 -8.94 -19.00
C ASP A 123 -7.69 -8.38 -18.86
N GLN A 124 -8.39 -8.65 -17.75
CA GLN A 124 -9.73 -8.10 -17.48
C GLN A 124 -9.73 -6.56 -17.49
N LEU A 125 -8.72 -5.93 -16.89
CA LEU A 125 -8.60 -4.48 -16.88
C LEU A 125 -8.46 -3.90 -18.31
N VAL A 126 -7.55 -4.47 -19.10
CA VAL A 126 -7.22 -3.92 -20.43
C VAL A 126 -8.27 -4.30 -21.48
N ASP A 127 -8.78 -5.52 -21.43
CA ASP A 127 -9.67 -6.06 -22.45
C ASP A 127 -11.15 -5.74 -22.17
N ASP A 128 -11.57 -5.72 -20.89
CA ASP A 128 -12.97 -5.48 -20.54
C ASP A 128 -13.22 -4.04 -20.05
N ALA A 129 -12.39 -3.53 -19.13
CA ALA A 129 -12.64 -2.24 -18.52
C ALA A 129 -12.26 -1.07 -19.44
N PHE A 130 -11.07 -1.08 -20.05
CA PHE A 130 -10.60 0.05 -20.86
C PHE A 130 -11.52 0.44 -22.03
N PRO A 131 -12.11 -0.49 -22.81
CA PRO A 131 -13.07 -0.12 -23.86
C PRO A 131 -14.28 0.66 -23.33
N SER A 132 -14.79 0.30 -22.15
CA SER A 132 -15.89 1.04 -21.50
C SER A 132 -15.44 2.43 -21.04
N TRP A 133 -14.23 2.54 -20.49
CA TRP A 133 -13.68 3.81 -19.98
C TRP A 133 -13.43 4.82 -21.10
N ARG A 134 -12.95 4.36 -22.27
CA ARG A 134 -12.71 5.23 -23.44
C ARG A 134 -13.98 5.91 -23.93
N ASN A 135 -15.12 5.25 -23.81
CA ASN A 135 -16.41 5.74 -24.29
C ASN A 135 -17.26 6.39 -23.16
N GLY A 136 -16.72 6.44 -21.94
CA GLY A 136 -17.43 6.92 -20.76
C GLY A 136 -17.53 8.44 -20.66
N GLY A 137 -18.71 8.96 -20.32
CA GLY A 137 -18.95 10.38 -20.09
C GLY A 137 -18.66 10.87 -18.66
N SER A 138 -18.42 9.97 -17.71
CA SER A 138 -18.21 10.28 -16.30
C SER A 138 -16.97 11.15 -16.07
N SER A 139 -17.04 11.98 -15.02
CA SER A 139 -15.95 12.84 -14.58
C SER A 139 -15.00 12.11 -13.63
N PHE A 140 -13.83 12.70 -13.39
CA PHE A 140 -12.89 12.23 -12.37
C PHE A 140 -13.56 12.04 -10.99
N GLN A 141 -14.36 13.01 -10.55
CA GLN A 141 -15.00 12.93 -9.24
C GLN A 141 -16.08 11.85 -9.19
N ASP A 142 -16.79 11.60 -10.30
CA ASP A 142 -17.74 10.49 -10.39
C ASP A 142 -17.04 9.15 -10.23
N HIS A 143 -15.87 8.98 -10.86
CA HIS A 143 -15.05 7.77 -10.71
C HIS A 143 -14.57 7.60 -9.26
N VAL A 144 -14.04 8.65 -8.62
CA VAL A 144 -13.62 8.57 -7.21
C VAL A 144 -14.79 8.18 -6.31
N ASN A 145 -15.97 8.80 -6.50
CA ASN A 145 -17.15 8.50 -5.70
C ASN A 145 -17.65 7.06 -5.92
N LEU A 146 -17.56 6.55 -7.16
CA LEU A 146 -17.91 5.17 -7.49
C LEU A 146 -16.99 4.18 -6.75
N GLU A 147 -15.67 4.34 -6.86
CA GLU A 147 -14.69 3.48 -6.19
C GLU A 147 -14.91 3.46 -4.66
N LEU A 148 -15.12 4.63 -4.04
CA LEU A 148 -15.38 4.72 -2.60
C LEU A 148 -16.70 4.04 -2.21
N THR A 149 -17.75 4.24 -3.00
CA THR A 149 -19.07 3.64 -2.75
C THR A 149 -19.00 2.12 -2.87
N ASP A 150 -18.30 1.61 -3.89
CA ASP A 150 -18.18 0.18 -4.11
C ASP A 150 -17.29 -0.49 -3.06
N ALA A 151 -16.20 0.17 -2.62
CA ALA A 151 -15.39 -0.29 -1.49
C ALA A 151 -16.25 -0.50 -0.23
N GLY A 152 -17.08 0.48 0.15
CA GLY A 152 -17.98 0.36 1.30
C GLY A 152 -19.00 -0.78 1.16
N LYS A 153 -19.55 -0.99 -0.05
CA LYS A 153 -20.44 -2.14 -0.33
C LYS A 153 -19.71 -3.47 -0.19
N PHE A 154 -18.46 -3.57 -0.66
CA PHE A 154 -17.68 -4.80 -0.59
C PHE A 154 -17.43 -5.23 0.85
N TYR A 155 -17.10 -4.30 1.76
CA TYR A 155 -16.97 -4.61 3.18
C TYR A 155 -18.22 -5.27 3.76
N ILE A 156 -19.39 -4.68 3.53
CA ILE A 156 -20.67 -5.22 4.01
C ILE A 156 -20.96 -6.57 3.35
N LYS A 157 -20.75 -6.70 2.04
CA LYS A 157 -20.99 -7.94 1.31
C LYS A 157 -20.14 -9.08 1.85
N PHE A 158 -18.82 -8.87 1.96
CA PHE A 158 -17.90 -9.89 2.47
C PHE A 158 -18.21 -10.29 3.91
N TYR A 159 -18.66 -9.36 4.75
CA TYR A 159 -19.14 -9.69 6.08
C TYR A 159 -20.40 -10.54 6.06
N LEU A 160 -21.40 -10.20 5.25
CA LEU A 160 -22.63 -10.98 5.12
C LEU A 160 -22.37 -12.38 4.57
N ASP A 161 -21.48 -12.51 3.58
CA ASP A 161 -21.06 -13.80 3.02
C ASP A 161 -20.40 -14.67 4.11
N TYR A 162 -19.51 -14.08 4.92
CA TYR A 162 -18.89 -14.75 6.06
C TYR A 162 -19.94 -15.23 7.09
N VAL A 163 -20.85 -14.34 7.53
CA VAL A 163 -21.91 -14.70 8.49
C VAL A 163 -22.81 -15.81 7.93
N SER A 164 -23.17 -15.74 6.64
CA SER A 164 -23.97 -16.75 5.98
C SER A 164 -23.30 -18.12 5.99
N ARG A 165 -21.98 -18.19 5.78
CA ARG A 165 -21.20 -19.44 5.85
C ARG A 165 -21.20 -20.02 7.27
N ILE A 166 -20.91 -19.20 8.28
CA ILE A 166 -20.92 -19.62 9.69
C ILE A 166 -22.30 -20.15 10.11
N VAL A 167 -23.38 -19.43 9.78
CA VAL A 167 -24.76 -19.86 10.09
C VAL A 167 -25.13 -21.17 9.38
N SER A 168 -24.56 -21.41 8.20
CA SER A 168 -24.74 -22.66 7.45
C SER A 168 -23.89 -23.83 7.98
N GLY A 169 -23.13 -23.63 9.06
CA GLY A 169 -22.28 -24.64 9.68
C GLY A 169 -20.89 -24.78 9.04
N ASP A 170 -20.53 -23.89 8.10
CA ASP A 170 -19.19 -23.84 7.51
C ASP A 170 -18.25 -23.02 8.39
N TYR A 171 -17.72 -23.67 9.43
CA TYR A 171 -16.75 -23.05 10.34
C TYR A 171 -15.37 -22.86 9.71
N SER A 172 -15.10 -23.40 8.52
CA SER A 172 -13.85 -23.13 7.78
C SER A 172 -13.76 -21.67 7.36
N ALA A 173 -14.91 -20.98 7.28
CA ALA A 173 -15.00 -19.54 7.04
C ALA A 173 -14.20 -18.67 8.02
N ASN A 174 -13.88 -19.17 9.22
CA ASN A 174 -12.99 -18.47 10.16
C ASN A 174 -11.53 -18.41 9.70
N PHE A 175 -11.12 -19.29 8.79
CA PHE A 175 -9.74 -19.44 8.33
C PHE A 175 -9.53 -19.02 6.88
N ASP A 176 -10.56 -19.10 6.03
CA ASP A 176 -10.45 -18.87 4.58
C ASP A 176 -11.29 -17.68 4.06
N SER A 177 -12.10 -17.03 4.91
CA SER A 177 -12.83 -15.82 4.49
C SER A 177 -11.87 -14.66 4.23
N PRO A 178 -12.20 -13.77 3.27
CA PRO A 178 -11.42 -12.58 3.04
C PRO A 178 -11.24 -11.75 4.32
N ILE A 179 -10.05 -11.18 4.52
CA ILE A 179 -9.75 -10.38 5.72
C ILE A 179 -10.71 -9.18 5.86
N MET A 180 -11.22 -8.67 4.74
CA MET A 180 -12.29 -7.65 4.69
C MET A 180 -13.53 -8.03 5.51
N SER A 181 -13.89 -9.32 5.57
CA SER A 181 -15.01 -9.83 6.37
C SER A 181 -14.81 -9.56 7.86
N MET A 182 -13.57 -9.60 8.33
CA MET A 182 -13.22 -9.37 9.74
C MET A 182 -13.25 -7.88 10.13
N VAL A 183 -13.12 -6.96 9.17
CA VAL A 183 -13.12 -5.51 9.46
C VAL A 183 -14.47 -5.07 10.00
N VAL A 184 -15.57 -5.45 9.35
CA VAL A 184 -16.93 -5.13 9.83
C VAL A 184 -17.20 -5.81 11.17
N GLN A 185 -16.75 -7.07 11.34
CA GLN A 185 -16.86 -7.74 12.63
C GLN A 185 -16.16 -6.93 13.74
N HIS A 186 -14.93 -6.49 13.52
CA HIS A 186 -14.20 -5.67 14.49
C HIS A 186 -14.87 -4.31 14.74
N MET A 187 -15.46 -3.69 13.70
CA MET A 187 -16.26 -2.48 13.87
C MET A 187 -17.46 -2.70 14.81
N LEU A 188 -18.13 -3.86 14.73
CA LEU A 188 -19.25 -4.18 15.61
C LEU A 188 -18.79 -4.48 17.05
N GLU A 189 -17.62 -5.09 17.22
CA GLU A 189 -16.99 -5.43 18.51
C GLU A 189 -16.52 -4.20 19.29
N VAL A 190 -16.07 -3.13 18.62
CA VAL A 190 -15.63 -1.90 19.30
C VAL A 190 -16.79 -0.98 19.75
N LEU A 191 -18.03 -1.32 19.39
CA LEU A 191 -19.23 -0.59 19.81
C LEU A 191 -19.79 -1.14 21.14
N PRO A 192 -20.40 -0.31 22.00
CA PRO A 192 -20.95 -0.73 23.28
C PRO A 192 -21.91 -1.93 23.17
N ASP A 193 -21.82 -2.88 24.10
CA ASP A 193 -22.64 -4.10 24.09
C ASP A 193 -24.13 -3.84 24.32
N GLU A 194 -24.47 -2.72 24.96
CA GLU A 194 -25.85 -2.33 25.23
C GLU A 194 -26.59 -1.84 23.98
N GLN A 195 -25.86 -1.53 22.90
CA GLN A 195 -26.45 -1.10 21.64
C GLN A 195 -26.97 -2.30 20.84
N ASP A 196 -28.23 -2.24 20.40
CA ASP A 196 -28.82 -3.30 19.60
C ASP A 196 -28.11 -3.46 18.23
N LEU A 197 -28.12 -4.69 17.70
CA LEU A 197 -27.41 -5.04 16.47
C LEU A 197 -27.88 -4.21 15.26
N ALA A 198 -29.16 -3.89 15.14
CA ALA A 198 -29.67 -3.13 14.01
C ALA A 198 -29.12 -1.70 14.03
N SER A 199 -29.04 -1.08 15.21
CA SER A 199 -28.40 0.22 15.41
C SER A 199 -26.90 0.17 15.11
N LYS A 200 -26.18 -0.88 15.55
CA LYS A 200 -24.75 -1.06 15.23
C LYS A 200 -24.51 -1.17 13.72
N ILE A 201 -25.29 -1.99 13.02
CA ILE A 201 -25.21 -2.14 11.55
C ILE A 201 -25.53 -0.83 10.84
N SER A 202 -26.55 -0.09 11.29
CA SER A 202 -26.91 1.21 10.71
C SER A 202 -25.76 2.22 10.83
N LEU A 203 -25.08 2.24 11.98
CA LEU A 203 -23.92 3.09 12.22
C LEU A 203 -22.74 2.73 11.31
N VAL A 204 -22.44 1.44 11.16
CA VAL A 204 -21.41 0.93 10.23
C VAL A 204 -21.72 1.34 8.79
N ARG A 205 -22.97 1.19 8.34
CA ARG A 205 -23.40 1.64 7.00
C ARG A 205 -23.25 3.16 6.84
N GLY A 206 -23.62 3.93 7.86
CA GLY A 206 -23.44 5.38 7.88
C GLY A 206 -21.98 5.80 7.76
N PHE A 207 -21.07 5.06 8.41
CA PHE A 207 -19.63 5.28 8.30
C PHE A 207 -19.11 5.08 6.87
N PHE A 208 -19.50 4.00 6.18
CA PHE A 208 -19.03 3.75 4.81
C PHE A 208 -19.50 4.83 3.80
N ALA A 209 -20.57 5.54 4.11
CA ALA A 209 -21.04 6.70 3.33
C ALA A 209 -20.45 8.04 3.80
N SER A 210 -19.60 8.04 4.83
CA SER A 210 -19.09 9.25 5.49
C SER A 210 -17.79 9.77 4.87
N LYS A 211 -17.47 11.04 5.17
CA LYS A 211 -16.17 11.63 4.81
C LYS A 211 -15.00 10.97 5.56
N HIS A 212 -15.23 10.45 6.77
CA HIS A 212 -14.22 9.71 7.52
C HIS A 212 -13.74 8.49 6.73
N PHE A 213 -14.65 7.73 6.12
CA PHE A 213 -14.26 6.60 5.27
C PHE A 213 -13.52 7.07 4.01
N ALA A 214 -14.04 8.09 3.33
CA ALA A 214 -13.41 8.66 2.13
C ALA A 214 -12.01 9.28 2.37
N SER A 215 -11.69 9.63 3.61
CA SER A 215 -10.40 10.20 4.01
C SER A 215 -9.31 9.18 4.29
N ILE A 216 -9.67 7.90 4.46
CA ILE A 216 -8.74 6.81 4.79
C ILE A 216 -7.65 6.77 3.71
N PRO A 217 -6.35 6.74 4.06
CA PRO A 217 -5.30 6.89 3.07
C PRO A 217 -5.37 5.86 1.95
N HIS A 218 -5.59 4.57 2.28
CA HIS A 218 -5.69 3.52 1.27
C HIS A 218 -6.81 3.83 0.25
N HIS A 219 -8.03 4.06 0.71
CA HIS A 219 -9.17 4.34 -0.15
C HIS A 219 -9.05 5.69 -0.89
N TRP A 220 -8.49 6.70 -0.23
CA TRP A 220 -8.33 8.02 -0.82
C TRP A 220 -7.35 7.99 -2.00
N ILE A 221 -6.22 7.28 -1.82
CA ILE A 221 -5.17 7.16 -2.83
C ILE A 221 -5.64 6.23 -3.96
N SER A 222 -6.07 5.01 -3.65
CA SER A 222 -6.41 4.02 -4.67
C SER A 222 -7.55 4.48 -5.58
N ALA A 223 -8.64 5.03 -5.01
CA ALA A 223 -9.77 5.54 -5.79
C ALA A 223 -9.34 6.64 -6.78
N ARG A 224 -8.43 7.51 -6.36
CA ARG A 224 -7.90 8.57 -7.22
C ARG A 224 -6.89 8.07 -8.24
N MET A 225 -6.03 7.10 -7.89
CA MET A 225 -5.13 6.46 -8.85
C MET A 225 -5.93 5.82 -10.00
N PHE A 226 -6.99 5.07 -9.68
CA PHE A 226 -7.87 4.49 -10.70
C PHE A 226 -8.63 5.57 -11.49
N ALA A 227 -9.09 6.65 -10.85
CA ALA A 227 -9.73 7.75 -11.55
C ALA A 227 -8.77 8.49 -12.52
N VAL A 228 -7.49 8.66 -12.14
CA VAL A 228 -6.46 9.20 -13.04
C VAL A 228 -6.20 8.23 -14.20
N LEU A 229 -6.03 6.93 -13.93
CA LEU A 229 -5.83 5.92 -14.97
C LEU A 229 -7.00 5.91 -15.98
N ARG A 230 -8.25 5.97 -15.48
CA ARG A 230 -9.46 6.07 -16.31
C ARG A 230 -9.39 7.28 -17.24
N GLU A 231 -9.04 8.45 -16.72
CA GLU A 231 -8.88 9.68 -17.51
C GLU A 231 -7.74 9.58 -18.54
N GLN A 232 -6.61 9.00 -18.18
CA GLN A 232 -5.52 8.74 -19.13
C GLN A 232 -6.00 7.87 -20.30
N VAL A 233 -6.72 6.77 -20.00
CA VAL A 233 -7.30 5.86 -21.00
C VAL A 233 -8.30 6.60 -21.90
N LYS A 234 -9.19 7.40 -21.31
CA LYS A 234 -10.17 8.24 -22.03
C LYS A 234 -9.48 9.26 -22.96
N ASN A 235 -8.34 9.79 -22.54
CA ASN A 235 -7.53 10.73 -23.33
C ASN A 235 -6.58 10.04 -24.33
N GLY A 236 -6.75 8.74 -24.58
CA GLY A 236 -6.01 8.02 -25.62
C GLY A 236 -4.71 7.35 -25.18
N ALA A 237 -4.45 7.23 -23.88
CA ALA A 237 -3.38 6.38 -23.38
C ALA A 237 -3.73 4.89 -23.55
N TYR A 238 -2.70 4.03 -23.57
CA TYR A 238 -2.85 2.58 -23.56
C TYR A 238 -3.73 2.01 -24.71
N THR A 239 -3.61 2.58 -25.92
CA THR A 239 -4.39 2.14 -27.10
C THR A 239 -3.94 0.81 -27.68
N LYS A 240 -2.71 0.38 -27.41
CA LYS A 240 -2.17 -0.92 -27.82
C LYS A 240 -2.27 -1.90 -26.65
N PRO A 241 -3.16 -2.91 -26.70
CA PRO A 241 -3.42 -3.82 -25.58
C PRO A 241 -2.17 -4.52 -25.05
N ASP A 242 -1.35 -5.11 -25.93
CA ASP A 242 -0.15 -5.85 -25.50
C ASP A 242 0.88 -4.94 -24.78
N GLU A 243 1.03 -3.70 -25.25
CA GLU A 243 1.91 -2.72 -24.60
C GLU A 243 1.33 -2.28 -23.26
N ALA A 244 0.02 -2.08 -23.18
CA ALA A 244 -0.68 -1.72 -21.95
C ALA A 244 -0.54 -2.82 -20.88
N LYS A 245 -0.81 -4.08 -21.25
CA LYS A 245 -0.67 -5.25 -20.37
C LYS A 245 0.75 -5.36 -19.82
N ARG A 246 1.77 -5.17 -20.67
CA ARG A 246 3.18 -5.17 -20.23
C ARG A 246 3.46 -4.03 -19.26
N ARG A 247 3.06 -2.80 -19.60
CA ARG A 247 3.34 -1.59 -18.81
C ARG A 247 2.58 -1.54 -17.49
N LEU A 248 1.40 -2.15 -17.42
CA LEU A 248 0.55 -2.15 -16.23
C LEU A 248 0.60 -3.47 -15.47
N SER A 249 1.52 -4.38 -15.84
CA SER A 249 1.58 -5.72 -15.24
C SER A 249 1.67 -5.70 -13.71
N GLY A 250 2.33 -4.70 -13.10
CA GLY A 250 2.42 -4.51 -11.65
C GLY A 250 1.39 -3.57 -11.03
N LEU A 251 0.45 -3.02 -11.81
CA LEU A 251 -0.43 -1.92 -11.40
C LEU A 251 -1.12 -2.13 -10.05
N PHE A 252 -1.75 -3.29 -9.85
CA PHE A 252 -2.53 -3.53 -8.63
C PHE A 252 -1.63 -3.58 -7.39
N GLN A 253 -0.49 -4.27 -7.48
CA GLN A 253 0.47 -4.35 -6.39
C GLN A 253 1.11 -2.99 -6.10
N ASP A 254 1.40 -2.21 -7.13
CA ASP A 254 1.95 -0.87 -6.97
C ASP A 254 0.92 0.09 -6.34
N VAL A 255 -0.34 0.05 -6.78
CA VAL A 255 -1.44 0.81 -6.18
C VAL A 255 -1.59 0.46 -4.71
N ASP A 256 -1.60 -0.83 -4.37
CA ASP A 256 -1.67 -1.27 -2.97
C ASP A 256 -0.47 -0.76 -2.19
N HIS A 257 0.75 -0.95 -2.70
CA HIS A 257 1.96 -0.54 -2.01
C HIS A 257 1.99 0.98 -1.73
N ILE A 258 1.66 1.79 -2.74
CA ILE A 258 1.61 3.25 -2.61
C ILE A 258 0.50 3.66 -1.64
N SER A 259 -0.68 3.04 -1.74
CA SER A 259 -1.86 3.41 -0.95
C SER A 259 -1.73 3.01 0.53
N PHE A 260 -1.12 1.85 0.80
CA PHE A 260 -0.92 1.36 2.17
C PHE A 260 0.32 1.95 2.84
N TYR A 261 1.44 2.10 2.15
CA TYR A 261 2.71 2.45 2.79
C TYR A 261 3.20 3.87 2.48
N GLY A 262 2.84 4.42 1.32
CA GLY A 262 3.22 5.78 0.90
C GLY A 262 2.95 6.86 1.97
N PRO A 263 1.79 6.86 2.64
CA PRO A 263 1.50 7.83 3.70
C PRO A 263 2.44 7.78 4.90
N TYR A 264 3.17 6.68 5.12
CA TYR A 264 3.91 6.42 6.34
C TYR A 264 5.43 6.52 6.19
N VAL A 265 5.91 6.89 5.01
CA VAL A 265 7.34 6.99 4.67
C VAL A 265 7.72 8.40 4.25
N ASP A 266 8.99 8.74 4.46
CA ASP A 266 9.52 10.05 4.04
C ASP A 266 9.77 10.10 2.52
N ALA A 267 9.96 8.94 1.89
CA ALA A 267 10.15 8.81 0.45
C ALA A 267 9.70 7.45 -0.08
N ILE A 268 9.25 7.41 -1.34
CA ILE A 268 8.94 6.20 -2.09
C ILE A 268 9.53 6.27 -3.50
N ILE A 269 10.01 5.13 -4.01
CA ILE A 269 10.44 4.98 -5.40
C ILE A 269 9.34 4.22 -6.13
N VAL A 270 8.87 4.78 -7.23
CA VAL A 270 7.83 4.18 -8.08
C VAL A 270 8.32 4.06 -9.51
N ASP A 271 7.72 3.16 -10.26
CA ASP A 271 8.01 3.01 -11.69
C ASP A 271 7.43 4.19 -12.50
N GLN A 272 7.72 4.19 -13.81
CA GLN A 272 7.30 5.27 -14.70
C GLN A 272 5.77 5.39 -14.87
N PRO A 273 5.04 4.29 -15.17
CA PRO A 273 3.58 4.29 -15.13
C PRO A 273 3.00 4.91 -13.86
N MET A 274 3.45 4.46 -12.69
CA MET A 274 2.94 4.94 -11.42
C MET A 274 3.32 6.39 -11.16
N SER A 275 4.56 6.78 -11.50
CA SER A 275 5.01 8.18 -11.42
C SER A 275 4.07 9.11 -12.19
N SER A 276 3.62 8.72 -13.39
CA SER A 276 2.68 9.51 -14.20
C SER A 276 1.30 9.66 -13.54
N ILE A 277 0.87 8.68 -12.76
CA ILE A 277 -0.41 8.70 -12.03
C ILE A 277 -0.29 9.53 -10.76
N VAL A 278 0.76 9.29 -9.96
CA VAL A 278 0.92 9.93 -8.65
C VAL A 278 1.36 11.38 -8.70
N SER A 279 1.90 11.81 -9.85
CA SER A 279 2.24 13.21 -10.11
C SER A 279 1.04 14.04 -10.60
N ASP A 280 -0.13 13.42 -10.83
CA ASP A 280 -1.35 14.16 -11.15
C ASP A 280 -1.72 15.04 -9.95
N GLY A 281 -1.92 16.34 -10.18
CA GLY A 281 -2.21 17.32 -9.12
C GLY A 281 -3.51 17.05 -8.34
N ARG A 282 -4.37 16.13 -8.81
CA ARG A 282 -5.56 15.67 -8.09
C ARG A 282 -5.27 14.54 -7.10
N LEU A 283 -4.14 13.84 -7.24
CA LEU A 283 -3.66 12.80 -6.33
C LEU A 283 -2.61 13.34 -5.34
N ASP A 284 -1.76 14.28 -5.75
CA ASP A 284 -0.76 15.02 -4.94
C ASP A 284 -0.39 14.39 -3.58
N VAL A 285 0.09 13.15 -3.63
CA VAL A 285 0.40 12.33 -2.45
C VAL A 285 1.50 13.02 -1.64
N SER A 286 2.41 13.70 -2.34
CA SER A 286 3.52 14.44 -1.76
C SER A 286 3.06 15.55 -0.82
N ASN A 287 2.17 16.44 -1.26
CA ASN A 287 1.71 17.52 -0.40
C ASN A 287 0.73 17.03 0.68
N ARG A 288 -0.08 16.01 0.38
CA ARG A 288 -1.06 15.50 1.34
C ARG A 288 -0.42 14.75 2.51
N TYR A 289 0.62 13.95 2.25
CA TYR A 289 1.21 13.06 3.25
C TYR A 289 2.68 13.37 3.56
N GLY A 290 3.27 14.37 2.91
CA GLY A 290 4.68 14.76 3.12
C GLY A 290 5.69 13.77 2.54
N VAL A 291 5.27 12.85 1.67
CA VAL A 291 6.14 11.82 1.08
C VAL A 291 6.84 12.34 -0.18
N ARG A 292 8.14 12.09 -0.32
CA ARG A 292 8.85 12.37 -1.57
C ARG A 292 8.66 11.23 -2.56
N VAL A 293 8.16 11.53 -3.76
CA VAL A 293 8.01 10.54 -4.82
C VAL A 293 9.17 10.62 -5.81
N PHE A 294 9.89 9.51 -5.94
CA PHE A 294 10.99 9.37 -6.90
C PHE A 294 10.64 8.34 -7.98
N SER A 295 11.16 8.55 -9.18
CA SER A 295 11.07 7.64 -10.32
C SER A 295 12.28 7.86 -11.24
N LEU A 296 12.36 7.12 -12.35
CA LEU A 296 13.44 7.35 -13.32
C LEU A 296 13.37 8.75 -13.97
N ASN A 297 12.25 9.48 -13.89
CA ASN A 297 12.13 10.84 -14.46
C ASN A 297 12.84 11.91 -13.61
N ASN A 298 12.92 11.71 -12.30
CA ASN A 298 13.54 12.65 -11.36
C ASN A 298 14.66 11.97 -10.58
N TRP A 299 15.36 11.04 -11.23
CA TRP A 299 16.37 10.19 -10.59
C TRP A 299 17.52 10.98 -9.95
N GLU A 300 17.93 12.10 -10.54
CA GLU A 300 18.96 12.96 -9.94
C GLU A 300 18.50 13.53 -8.59
N ALA A 301 17.21 13.88 -8.45
CA ALA A 301 16.67 14.35 -7.17
C ALA A 301 16.70 13.27 -6.09
N LEU A 302 16.55 11.98 -6.46
CA LEU A 302 16.77 10.87 -5.54
C LEU A 302 18.24 10.80 -5.10
N LEU A 303 19.18 10.89 -6.05
CA LEU A 303 20.61 10.84 -5.76
C LEU A 303 21.02 12.00 -4.84
N ASP A 304 20.57 13.22 -5.13
CA ASP A 304 20.83 14.40 -4.31
C ASP A 304 20.24 14.26 -2.90
N TRP A 305 19.02 13.73 -2.78
CA TRP A 305 18.42 13.46 -1.49
C TRP A 305 19.26 12.44 -0.69
N LEU A 306 19.67 11.32 -1.30
CA LEU A 306 20.51 10.32 -0.65
C LEU A 306 21.89 10.87 -0.25
N ARG A 307 22.52 11.68 -1.09
CA ARG A 307 23.78 12.39 -0.77
C ARG A 307 23.58 13.32 0.41
N SER A 308 22.47 14.07 0.43
CA SER A 308 22.15 14.98 1.53
C SER A 308 22.02 14.25 2.86
N LEU A 309 21.44 13.04 2.91
CA LEU A 309 21.38 12.25 4.14
C LEU A 309 22.78 11.99 4.71
N LEU A 310 23.71 11.58 3.85
CA LEU A 310 25.09 11.29 4.22
C LEU A 310 25.87 12.54 4.65
N GLU A 311 25.66 13.66 3.96
CA GLU A 311 26.31 14.95 4.26
C GLU A 311 25.86 15.53 5.59
N HIS A 312 24.58 15.36 5.94
CA HIS A 312 24.01 15.87 7.20
C HIS A 312 24.23 14.92 8.40
N MET A 313 25.02 13.85 8.24
CA MET A 313 25.40 12.98 9.35
C MET A 313 26.22 13.77 10.40
N THR A 314 25.60 14.07 11.53
CA THR A 314 26.21 14.86 12.60
C THR A 314 27.38 14.13 13.25
N VAL A 315 28.34 14.88 13.81
CA VAL A 315 29.49 14.30 14.54
C VAL A 315 29.02 13.42 15.70
N GLU A 316 27.94 13.83 16.38
CA GLU A 316 27.30 13.05 17.44
C GLU A 316 26.80 11.69 16.94
N HIS A 317 26.12 11.65 15.79
CA HIS A 317 25.66 10.40 15.19
C HIS A 317 26.83 9.48 14.82
N LYS A 318 27.92 10.02 14.25
CA LYS A 318 29.13 9.22 13.94
C LYS A 318 29.74 8.61 15.19
N ALA A 319 29.82 9.39 16.27
CA ALA A 319 30.36 8.92 17.55
C ALA A 319 29.45 7.85 18.19
N ALA A 320 28.14 8.05 18.15
CA ALA A 320 27.16 7.09 18.66
C ALA A 320 27.19 5.76 17.91
N LEU A 321 27.28 5.79 16.58
CA LEU A 321 27.46 4.59 15.75
C LEU A 321 28.73 3.81 16.14
N ALA A 322 29.86 4.51 16.29
CA ALA A 322 31.11 3.88 16.67
C ALA A 322 31.01 3.23 18.06
N LEU A 323 30.33 3.87 19.01
CA LEU A 323 30.15 3.32 20.36
C LEU A 323 29.18 2.14 20.39
N ALA A 324 28.13 2.17 19.57
CA ALA A 324 27.09 1.15 19.55
C ALA A 324 27.48 -0.13 18.80
N TYR A 325 28.51 -0.10 17.93
CA TYR A 325 28.90 -1.24 17.09
C TYR A 325 30.42 -1.49 16.99
N ALA A 326 31.23 -0.92 17.89
CA ALA A 326 32.65 -1.26 18.04
C ALA A 326 32.85 -2.67 18.61
#